data_AF-A0ABD5N149-F1
#
_entry.id   AF-A0ABD5N149-F1
#
_cell.length_a   1.000
_cell.length_b   1.000
_cell.length_c   1.000
_cell.angle_alpha   90.00
_cell.angle_beta   90.00
_cell.angle_gamma   90.00
#
_symmetry.space_group_name_H-M   'P 1'
#
loop_
_entity.id
_entity.type
_entity.pdbx_description
1 polymer ?
#
loop_
_entity_poly.entity_id
_entity_poly.type
_entity_poly.pdbx_seq_one_letter_code
_entity_poly.pdbx_strand_id
1 'polypeptide(L)' 'MSGIEFKMRQRIIRKFEEVGAISKKTAVQFTAANLDLQEQFWLPYFGGSFIASVKKPAGQLYYFKG' A
#
# COMPACT_ATOMS: atom_id res chain seq x y z
N MET A 1 -2.37 -16.06 -9.00
CA MET A 1 -3.03 -14.81 -8.54
C MET A 1 -4.50 -14.91 -8.88
N SER A 2 -5.40 -14.82 -7.89
CA SER A 2 -6.85 -14.89 -8.17
C SER A 2 -7.36 -13.58 -8.78
N GLY A 3 -8.51 -13.60 -9.45
CA GLY A 3 -9.10 -12.37 -10.02
C GLY A 3 -9.45 -11.31 -8.97
N ILE A 4 -9.81 -11.74 -7.75
CA ILE A 4 -10.10 -10.84 -6.63
C ILE A 4 -8.82 -10.18 -6.11
N GLU A 5 -7.78 -10.99 -5.91
CA GLU A 5 -6.45 -10.52 -5.48
C GLU A 5 -5.87 -9.51 -6.49
N PHE A 6 -6.01 -9.77 -7.80
CA PHE A 6 -5.57 -8.84 -8.84
C PHE A 6 -6.31 -7.50 -8.78
N LYS A 7 -7.64 -7.52 -8.63
CA LYS A 7 -8.43 -6.29 -8.49
C LYS A 7 -8.04 -5.49 -7.26
N MET A 8 -7.82 -6.15 -6.12
CA MET A 8 -7.40 -5.50 -4.88
C MET A 8 -6.00 -4.89 -5.02
N ARG A 9 -5.06 -5.63 -5.62
CA ARG A 9 -3.74 -5.11 -5.94
C ARG A 9 -3.81 -3.82 -6.74
N GLN A 10 -4.56 -3.81 -7.85
CA GLN A 10 -4.67 -2.63 -8.72
C GLN A 10 -5.29 -1.42 -8.01
N ARG A 11 -6.33 -1.65 -7.18
CA ARG A 11 -6.94 -0.58 -6.38
C ARG A 11 -5.96 0.05 -5.40
N ILE A 12 -5.25 -0.77 -4.63
CA ILE A 12 -4.31 -0.29 -3.62
C ILE A 12 -3.12 0.43 -4.27
N ILE A 13 -2.58 -0.10 -5.37
CA ILE A 13 -1.51 0.56 -6.14
C ILE A 13 -1.96 1.96 -6.56
N ARG A 14 -3.12 2.06 -7.22
CA ARG A 14 -3.65 3.33 -7.70
C ARG A 14 -3.80 4.35 -6.58
N LYS A 15 -4.32 3.95 -5.42
CA LYS A 15 -4.48 4.84 -4.26
C LYS A 15 -3.13 5.33 -3.71
N PHE A 16 -2.12 4.48 -3.65
CA PHE A 16 -0.77 4.91 -3.27
C PHE A 16 -0.13 5.83 -4.32
N GLU A 17 -0.33 5.57 -5.61
CA GLU A 17 0.13 6.44 -6.70
C GLU A 17 -0.54 7.82 -6.65
N GLU A 18 -1.85 7.87 -6.43
CA GLU A 18 -2.64 9.11 -6.32
C GLU A 18 -2.14 10.03 -5.20
N VAL A 19 -1.58 9.46 -4.13
CA VAL A 19 -0.97 10.23 -3.02
C VAL A 19 0.56 10.33 -3.11
N GLY A 20 1.16 9.90 -4.21
CA GLY A 20 2.61 9.99 -4.46
C GLY A 20 3.47 9.02 -3.65
N ALA A 21 2.88 8.02 -3.02
CA ALA A 21 3.56 7.03 -2.19
C ALA A 21 4.21 5.91 -3.04
N ILE A 22 5.14 6.30 -3.92
CA ILE A 22 5.83 5.42 -4.87
C ILE A 22 7.27 5.08 -4.48
N SER A 23 7.73 5.51 -3.31
CA SER A 23 9.10 5.27 -2.85
C SER A 23 9.20 5.27 -1.32
N LYS A 24 10.29 4.73 -0.79
CA LYS A 24 10.58 4.78 0.65
C LYS A 24 10.61 6.22 1.20
N LYS A 25 11.03 7.19 0.39
CA LYS A 25 11.08 8.61 0.78
C LYS A 25 9.68 9.22 0.89
N THR A 26 8.78 8.80 0.02
CA THR A 26 7.39 9.28 -0.06
C THR A 26 6.39 8.34 0.60
N ALA A 27 6.84 7.37 1.39
CA ALA A 27 5.96 6.43 2.08
C ALA A 27 5.01 7.16 3.03
N VAL A 28 3.74 6.75 3.02
CA VAL A 28 2.65 7.37 3.79
C VAL A 28 1.94 6.35 4.67
N GLN A 29 1.18 6.81 5.67
CA GLN A 29 0.27 5.93 6.40
C GLN A 29 -0.85 5.46 5.47
N PHE A 30 -1.39 4.25 5.67
CA PHE A 30 -2.50 3.72 4.87
C PHE A 30 -3.75 4.63 4.91
N THR A 31 -3.93 5.37 6.01
CA THR A 31 -4.98 6.37 6.18
C THR A 31 -4.84 7.53 5.19
N ALA A 32 -3.61 7.97 4.91
CA ALA A 32 -3.35 9.04 3.95
C ALA A 32 -3.68 8.60 2.51
N ALA A 33 -3.47 7.32 2.18
CA ALA A 33 -3.89 6.73 0.91
C ALA A 33 -5.39 6.42 0.85
N ASN A 34 -6.16 6.79 1.88
CA ASN A 34 -7.60 6.56 1.98
C ASN A 34 -8.00 5.10 1.68
N LEU A 35 -7.22 4.14 2.21
CA LEU A 35 -7.52 2.72 2.07
C LEU A 35 -8.73 2.37 2.94
N ASP A 36 -9.71 1.66 2.36
CA ASP A 36 -10.84 1.14 3.09
C ASP A 36 -10.45 -0.08 3.96
N LEU A 37 -11.36 -0.55 4.82
CA LEU A 37 -11.08 -1.67 5.70
C LEU A 37 -10.65 -2.92 4.95
N GLN A 38 -11.32 -3.23 3.83
CA GLN A 38 -11.00 -4.41 3.03
C GLN A 38 -9.59 -4.31 2.45
N GLU A 39 -9.25 -3.15 1.87
CA GLU A 39 -7.92 -2.86 1.33
C GLU A 39 -6.83 -2.91 2.41
N GLN A 40 -7.09 -2.39 3.61
CA GLN A 40 -6.18 -2.49 4.75
C GLN A 40 -5.91 -3.94 5.14
N PHE A 41 -6.93 -4.81 5.14
CA PHE A 41 -6.76 -6.24 5.40
C PHE A 41 -5.87 -6.94 4.37
N TRP A 42 -5.78 -6.41 3.14
CA TRP A 42 -4.91 -6.97 2.10
C TRP A 42 -3.44 -6.53 2.21
N LEU A 43 -3.13 -5.44 2.93
CA LEU A 43 -1.75 -4.93 3.05
C LEU A 43 -0.72 -5.97 3.53
N PRO A 44 -0.99 -6.80 4.55
CA PRO A 44 -0.04 -7.82 5.01
C PRO A 44 0.26 -8.87 3.93
N TYR A 45 -0.73 -9.22 3.09
CA TYR A 45 -0.59 -10.20 2.01
C TYR A 45 0.25 -9.67 0.86
N PHE A 46 0.31 -8.35 0.68
CA PHE A 46 1.07 -7.69 -0.38
C PHE A 46 2.45 -7.21 0.06
N GLY A 47 2.73 -7.25 1.36
CA GLY A 47 4.01 -6.87 1.95
C GLY A 47 5.17 -7.64 1.33
N GLY A 48 6.12 -6.93 0.74
CA GLY A 48 7.33 -7.51 0.16
C GLY A 48 7.22 -7.95 -1.30
N SER A 49 6.01 -7.99 -1.89
CA SER A 49 5.84 -8.22 -3.34
C SER A 49 5.91 -6.92 -4.12
N PHE A 50 4.93 -6.03 -3.93
CA PHE A 50 4.82 -4.75 -4.66
C PHE A 50 4.47 -3.58 -3.75
N ILE A 51 4.03 -3.85 -2.51
CA ILE A 51 3.93 -2.85 -1.46
C ILE A 51 5.07 -3.12 -0.49
N ALA A 52 5.87 -2.11 -0.25
CA ALA A 52 6.88 -2.14 0.77
C ALA A 52 6.40 -1.34 1.97
N SER A 53 6.70 -1.85 3.17
CA SER A 53 6.45 -1.12 4.40
C SER A 53 7.77 -0.70 5.03
N VAL A 54 7.77 0.45 5.70
CA VAL A 54 8.89 0.95 6.48
C VAL A 54 8.38 1.36 7.85
N LYS A 55 9.05 0.88 8.90
CA LYS A 55 8.79 1.31 10.26
C LYS A 55 9.55 2.62 10.50
N LYS A 56 8.83 3.68 10.89
CA LYS A 56 9.39 4.93 11.42
C LYS A 56 8.90 5.10 12.87
N PRO A 57 9.51 5.99 13.68
CA PRO A 57 9.06 6.25 15.05
C PRO A 57 7.57 6.63 15.16
N ALA A 58 7.02 7.25 14.10
CA ALA A 58 5.60 7.65 14.01
C ALA A 58 4.66 6.53 13.48
N GLY A 59 5.14 5.29 13.37
CA GLY A 59 4.34 4.14 12.94
C GLY A 59 4.79 3.50 11.62
N GLN A 60 3.92 2.66 11.06
CA GLN A 60 4.17 1.92 9.83
C GLN A 60 3.70 2.72 8.61
N LEU A 61 4.61 2.97 7.68
CA LEU A 61 4.34 3.65 6.43
C LEU A 61 4.45 2.66 5.28
N TYR A 62 3.68 2.88 4.23
CA TYR A 62 3.58 2.04 3.05
C TYR A 62 3.89 2.86 1.80
N TYR A 63 4.47 2.21 0.81
CA TYR A 63 4.64 2.74 -0.53
C TYR A 63 4.58 1.61 -1.56
N PHE A 64 4.15 1.97 -2.76
CA PHE A 64 4.26 1.13 -3.93
C PHE A 64 5.72 1.07 -4.40
N LYS A 65 6.26 -0.14 -4.53
CA LYS A 65 7.57 -0.42 -5.11
C LYS A 65 7.34 -1.06 -6.48
N GLY A 66 7.43 -0.25 -7.53
CA GLY A 66 7.39 -0.70 -8.92
C GLY A 66 8.49 -1.70 -9.25
#